data_AF-A0A4V2JCQ3-F1
#
_entry.id   AF-A0A4V2JCQ3-F1
#
_cell.length_a   1.000
_cell.length_b   1.000
_cell.length_c   1.000
_cell.angle_alpha   90.00
_cell.angle_beta   90.00
_cell.angle_gamma   90.00
#
_symmetry.space_group_name_H-M   'P 1'
#
loop_
_entity.id
_entity.type
_entity.pdbx_description
1 polymer ?
#
loop_
_entity_poly.entity_id
_entity_poly.type
_entity_poly.pdbx_seq_one_letter_code
_entity_poly.pdbx_strand_id
1 'polypeptide(L)'
;MVNQELKLVTDPSSLKVVVTSGVPAPARELLWEVFFASRGRGVSLPAHFPWIDSTDNVFCISLLDAHFPKGEKVIGALVIKTVDVSMHQQVGFVGLVCVAEDWRGKNQSSRLLLEATKLGQNLHLHALVLWTQKPNVYIGQDFVIDGQDFFGCALRGKKSIITMAFTSEGWPDSTGIQNQQGLPPFSIGGRLISTEHAKVVIVESLDGDVTLVKWIGRKEDVADLVECALPDKWGVNISEGDALVEELRKRQFKIDLMPAAVRMVKNLKKPSITLLNTIEFLDRV
;
A
#
# COMPACT_ATOMS: atom_id res chain seq x y z
N MET A 1 54.04 19.71 -31.73
CA MET A 1 53.17 19.87 -30.54
C MET A 1 52.12 18.78 -30.60
N VAL A 2 52.10 17.92 -29.58
CA VAL A 2 51.24 16.74 -29.49
C VAL A 2 49.86 17.19 -29.02
N ASN A 3 48.83 16.97 -29.84
CA ASN A 3 47.44 17.07 -29.40
C ASN A 3 47.16 15.91 -28.43
N GLN A 4 47.16 16.21 -27.13
CA GLN A 4 46.64 15.30 -26.12
C GLN A 4 45.11 15.34 -26.17
N GLU A 5 44.51 14.28 -26.68
CA GLU A 5 43.11 13.96 -26.42
C GLU A 5 42.93 13.74 -24.91
N LEU A 6 42.27 14.70 -24.26
CA LEU A 6 41.72 14.53 -22.93
C LEU A 6 40.57 13.52 -23.02
N LYS A 7 40.85 12.27 -22.61
CA LYS A 7 39.82 11.27 -22.31
C LYS A 7 38.86 11.87 -21.27
N LEU A 8 37.61 12.08 -21.69
CA LEU A 8 36.46 12.23 -20.81
C LEU A 8 36.34 10.94 -19.99
N VAL A 9 36.87 10.96 -18.77
CA VAL A 9 36.50 10.01 -17.73
C VAL A 9 35.14 10.47 -17.22
N THR A 10 34.08 9.78 -17.63
CA THR A 10 32.72 9.99 -17.15
C THR A 10 32.64 9.67 -15.65
N ASP A 11 32.32 10.69 -14.85
CA ASP A 11 32.07 10.60 -13.41
C ASP A 11 30.75 9.83 -13.12
N PRO A 12 30.69 8.84 -12.20
CA PRO A 12 29.52 7.99 -11.99
C PRO A 12 28.27 8.60 -11.33
N SER A 13 28.11 9.92 -11.17
CA SER A 13 27.02 10.48 -10.34
C SER A 13 26.11 11.51 -11.00
N SER A 14 25.69 11.30 -12.25
CA SER A 14 24.70 12.14 -12.98
C SER A 14 23.28 12.16 -12.40
N LEU A 15 23.04 11.42 -11.31
CA LEU A 15 21.72 11.25 -10.72
C LEU A 15 21.52 12.16 -9.50
N LYS A 16 20.54 13.05 -9.59
CA LYS A 16 20.14 14.01 -8.54
C LYS A 16 18.98 13.45 -7.71
N VAL A 17 19.07 13.57 -6.39
CA VAL A 17 17.96 13.28 -5.48
C VAL A 17 17.18 14.57 -5.24
N VAL A 18 15.85 14.50 -5.35
CA VAL A 18 14.95 15.61 -5.00
C VAL A 18 13.91 15.11 -4.03
N VAL A 19 13.66 15.88 -2.97
CA VAL A 19 12.60 15.63 -1.99
C VAL A 19 11.56 16.74 -2.10
N THR A 20 10.29 16.37 -2.27
CA THR A 20 9.17 17.32 -2.37
C THR A 20 8.09 16.98 -1.37
N SER A 21 7.39 18.00 -0.87
CA SER A 21 6.05 17.82 -0.31
C SER A 21 5.09 17.55 -1.47
N GLY A 22 4.24 16.52 -1.30
CA GLY A 22 3.43 15.94 -2.36
C GLY A 22 4.21 15.16 -3.41
N VAL A 23 3.47 14.50 -4.31
CA VAL A 23 4.05 13.70 -5.40
C VAL A 23 3.98 14.50 -6.71
N PRO A 24 5.11 14.89 -7.32
CA PRO A 24 5.11 15.69 -8.55
C PRO A 24 4.65 14.86 -9.75
N ALA A 25 4.07 15.52 -10.77
CA ALA A 25 3.48 14.85 -11.94
C ALA A 25 4.42 13.86 -12.64
N PRO A 26 5.71 14.16 -12.92
CA PRO A 26 6.63 13.20 -13.53
C PRO A 26 6.87 11.95 -12.67
N ALA A 27 6.82 12.09 -11.34
CA ALA A 27 6.88 10.93 -10.46
C ALA A 27 5.57 10.13 -10.52
N ARG A 28 4.40 10.77 -10.52
CA ARG A 28 3.10 10.10 -10.68
C ARG A 28 3.02 9.29 -11.97
N GLU A 29 3.52 9.82 -13.07
CA GLU A 29 3.62 9.11 -14.36
C GLU A 29 4.47 7.83 -14.23
N LEU A 30 5.66 7.93 -13.63
CA LEU A 30 6.51 6.76 -13.40
C LEU A 30 5.84 5.73 -12.48
N LEU A 31 5.17 6.18 -11.40
CA LEU A 31 4.46 5.33 -10.46
C LEU A 31 3.31 4.59 -11.16
N TRP A 32 2.52 5.30 -11.95
CA TRP A 32 1.44 4.73 -12.75
C TRP A 32 1.96 3.67 -13.71
N GLU A 33 3.02 4.00 -14.46
CA GLU A 33 3.62 3.08 -15.41
C GLU A 33 4.10 1.78 -14.75
N VAL A 34 4.90 1.89 -13.67
CA VAL A 34 5.55 0.73 -13.05
C VAL A 34 4.58 -0.14 -12.24
N PHE A 35 3.59 0.46 -11.56
CA PHE A 35 2.68 -0.29 -10.69
C PHE A 35 1.37 -0.71 -11.35
N PHE A 36 0.92 -0.02 -12.39
CA PHE A 36 -0.42 -0.20 -12.96
C PHE A 36 -0.39 -0.54 -14.44
N ALA A 37 0.05 0.42 -15.28
CA ALA A 37 -0.04 0.28 -16.74
C ALA A 37 0.73 -0.92 -17.27
N SER A 38 2.00 -1.09 -16.87
CA SER A 38 2.84 -2.24 -17.27
C SER A 38 2.33 -3.60 -16.80
N ARG A 39 1.34 -3.63 -15.89
CA ARG A 39 0.71 -4.85 -15.36
C ARG A 39 -0.74 -5.04 -15.81
N GLY A 40 -1.24 -4.17 -16.70
CA GLY A 40 -2.61 -4.22 -17.19
C GLY A 40 -3.66 -4.14 -16.08
N ARG A 41 -3.41 -3.37 -15.03
CA ARG A 41 -4.30 -3.28 -13.86
C ARG A 41 -4.54 -1.84 -13.42
N GLY A 42 -5.61 -1.66 -12.65
CA GLY A 42 -5.99 -0.40 -12.02
C GLY A 42 -6.79 0.55 -12.90
N VAL A 43 -7.30 1.60 -12.28
CA VAL A 43 -8.22 2.58 -12.89
C VAL A 43 -7.53 3.94 -13.08
N SER A 44 -7.03 4.52 -11.99
CA SER A 44 -6.23 5.74 -12.01
C SER A 44 -5.43 5.86 -10.71
N LEU A 45 -4.31 6.58 -10.72
CA LEU A 45 -3.51 6.76 -9.52
C LEU A 45 -4.31 7.41 -8.36
N PRO A 46 -5.14 8.45 -8.58
CA PRO A 46 -5.99 9.01 -7.52
C PRO A 46 -7.07 8.05 -7.00
N ALA A 47 -7.62 7.16 -7.83
CA ALA A 47 -8.58 6.16 -7.36
C ALA A 47 -7.93 5.12 -6.43
N HIS A 48 -6.66 4.79 -6.69
CA HIS A 48 -5.90 3.87 -5.84
C HIS A 48 -5.27 4.54 -4.63
N PHE A 49 -4.95 5.83 -4.72
CA PHE A 49 -4.32 6.60 -3.65
C PHE A 49 -4.96 8.00 -3.60
N PRO A 50 -6.13 8.18 -2.98
CA PRO A 50 -6.84 9.47 -2.96
C PRO A 50 -6.01 10.63 -2.37
N TRP A 51 -5.06 10.29 -1.50
CA TRP A 51 -4.14 11.21 -0.86
C TRP A 51 -2.91 11.58 -1.72
N ILE A 52 -2.72 10.98 -2.91
CA ILE A 52 -1.51 11.17 -3.74
C ILE A 52 -1.33 12.62 -4.23
N ASP A 53 -2.44 13.35 -4.31
CA ASP A 53 -2.48 14.74 -4.72
C ASP A 53 -2.26 15.72 -3.56
N SER A 54 -2.29 15.23 -2.31
CA SER A 54 -2.04 16.01 -1.11
C SER A 54 -0.58 16.44 -1.02
N THR A 55 -0.35 17.66 -0.57
CA THR A 55 0.96 18.13 -0.06
C THR A 55 1.08 17.94 1.45
N ASP A 56 -0.04 17.79 2.13
CA ASP A 56 -0.10 17.61 3.58
C ASP A 56 0.22 16.16 3.92
N ASN A 57 1.18 15.95 4.80
CA ASN A 57 1.58 14.63 5.30
C ASN A 57 2.03 13.65 4.20
N VAL A 58 2.34 14.12 3.00
CA VAL A 58 2.81 13.28 1.89
C VAL A 58 4.09 13.88 1.33
N PHE A 59 5.09 13.03 1.13
CA PHE A 59 6.40 13.41 0.62
C PHE A 59 6.83 12.46 -0.49
N CYS A 60 7.48 12.99 -1.51
CA CYS A 60 8.07 12.18 -2.58
C CYS A 60 9.58 12.38 -2.63
N ILE A 61 10.30 11.28 -2.77
CA ILE A 61 11.73 11.26 -3.06
C ILE A 61 11.90 10.77 -4.48
N SER A 62 12.47 11.60 -5.35
CA SER A 62 12.70 11.31 -6.76
C SER A 62 14.19 11.23 -7.08
N LEU A 63 14.56 10.30 -7.96
CA LEU A 63 15.86 10.25 -8.62
C LEU A 63 15.71 10.80 -10.03
N LEU A 64 16.46 11.85 -10.33
CA LEU A 64 16.45 12.54 -11.62
C LEU A 64 17.73 12.24 -12.38
N ASP A 65 17.59 11.85 -13.65
CA ASP A 65 18.70 11.77 -14.58
C ASP A 65 18.87 13.11 -15.30
N ALA A 66 20.01 13.77 -15.04
CA ALA A 66 20.36 15.07 -15.61
C ALA A 66 20.84 14.98 -17.07
N HIS A 67 21.01 13.79 -17.64
CA HIS A 67 21.51 13.60 -19.02
C HIS A 67 20.41 13.34 -20.04
N PHE A 68 19.15 13.44 -19.62
CA PHE A 68 18.06 13.14 -20.52
C PHE A 68 17.87 14.30 -21.54
N PRO A 69 17.81 14.01 -22.86
CA PRO A 69 17.90 15.04 -23.91
C PRO A 69 16.83 16.14 -23.88
N LYS A 70 15.74 15.93 -23.13
CA LYS A 70 14.59 16.83 -23.00
C LYS A 70 14.46 17.48 -21.61
N GLY A 71 15.53 17.46 -20.79
CA GLY A 71 15.53 17.95 -19.40
C GLY A 71 15.57 16.82 -18.37
N GLU A 72 15.49 17.12 -17.08
CA GLU A 72 15.57 16.12 -15.99
C GLU A 72 14.43 15.06 -16.11
N LYS A 73 14.79 13.77 -16.17
CA LYS A 73 13.80 12.66 -16.18
C LYS A 73 13.76 11.95 -14.83
N VAL A 74 12.57 11.73 -14.29
CA VAL A 74 12.40 10.87 -13.11
C VAL A 74 12.66 9.41 -13.51
N ILE A 75 13.68 8.81 -12.90
CA ILE A 75 14.06 7.40 -13.12
C ILE A 75 13.81 6.52 -11.91
N GLY A 76 13.44 7.11 -10.78
CA GLY A 76 13.07 6.40 -9.56
C GLY A 76 12.26 7.30 -8.64
N ALA A 77 11.34 6.70 -7.89
CA ALA A 77 10.47 7.40 -6.97
C ALA A 77 10.19 6.54 -5.74
N LEU A 78 9.96 7.19 -4.61
CA LEU A 78 9.48 6.62 -3.36
C LEU A 78 8.53 7.64 -2.73
N VAL A 79 7.43 7.18 -2.14
CA VAL A 79 6.46 8.04 -1.46
C VAL A 79 6.42 7.70 0.02
N ILE A 80 6.36 8.74 0.87
CA ILE A 80 6.14 8.62 2.30
C ILE A 80 4.84 9.35 2.65
N LYS A 81 3.86 8.63 3.20
CA LYS A 81 2.67 9.22 3.82
C LYS A 81 2.85 9.17 5.35
N THR A 82 2.85 10.31 6.02
CA THR A 82 2.94 10.35 7.48
C THR A 82 1.57 10.11 8.11
N VAL A 83 1.54 9.29 9.16
CA VAL A 83 0.32 8.87 9.84
C VAL A 83 0.56 8.89 11.35
N ASP A 84 -0.38 9.49 12.08
CA ASP A 84 -0.40 9.43 13.53
C ASP A 84 -1.01 8.10 13.97
N VAL A 85 -0.22 7.26 14.64
CA VAL A 85 -0.66 5.95 15.16
C VAL A 85 -1.05 6.00 16.63
N SER A 86 -0.68 7.08 17.33
CA SER A 86 -1.18 7.45 18.64
C SER A 86 -0.95 8.95 18.88
N MET A 87 -1.48 9.51 19.98
CA MET A 87 -1.34 10.94 20.33
C MET A 87 0.10 11.47 20.33
N HIS A 88 1.10 10.58 20.48
CA HIS A 88 2.51 10.95 20.56
C HIS A 88 3.40 10.21 19.56
N GLN A 89 2.83 9.38 18.68
CA GLN A 89 3.59 8.59 17.73
C GLN A 89 3.11 8.82 16.31
N GLN A 90 4.03 9.33 15.51
CA GLN A 90 3.87 9.48 14.07
C GLN A 90 4.87 8.58 13.35
N VAL A 91 4.41 7.90 12.30
CA VAL A 91 5.20 7.02 11.45
C VAL A 91 5.08 7.42 9.99
N GLY A 92 6.03 7.01 9.16
CA GLY A 92 5.98 7.19 7.71
C GLY A 92 5.67 5.88 7.01
N PHE A 93 4.54 5.80 6.31
CA PHE A 93 4.25 4.70 5.40
C PHE A 93 5.05 4.88 4.12
N VAL A 94 6.05 4.02 3.94
CA VAL A 94 6.87 3.95 2.74
C VAL A 94 6.16 3.08 1.72
N GLY A 95 5.73 3.69 0.63
CA GLY A 95 5.02 3.03 -0.46
C GLY A 95 5.57 3.44 -1.81
N LEU A 96 5.07 2.78 -2.85
CA LEU A 96 5.30 3.19 -4.24
C LEU A 96 6.80 3.29 -4.60
N VAL A 97 7.63 2.43 -4.02
CA VAL A 97 9.08 2.39 -4.28
C VAL A 97 9.33 1.77 -5.64
N CYS A 98 9.77 2.57 -6.61
CA CYS A 98 10.07 2.07 -7.95
C CYS A 98 11.32 2.70 -8.56
N VAL A 99 11.90 1.96 -9.50
CA VAL A 99 12.96 2.40 -10.39
C VAL A 99 12.57 1.99 -11.80
N ALA A 100 12.72 2.91 -12.75
CA ALA A 100 12.52 2.67 -14.17
C ALA A 100 13.34 1.46 -14.62
N GLU A 101 12.79 0.67 -15.55
CA GLU A 101 13.32 -0.66 -15.90
C GLU A 101 14.80 -0.65 -16.27
N ASP A 102 15.22 0.28 -17.14
CA ASP A 102 16.61 0.46 -17.61
C ASP A 102 17.61 0.84 -16.50
N TRP A 103 17.11 1.19 -15.32
CA TRP A 103 17.88 1.65 -14.17
C TRP A 103 17.89 0.65 -13.00
N ARG A 104 17.20 -0.48 -13.14
CA ARG A 104 17.18 -1.55 -12.13
C ARG A 104 18.54 -2.22 -11.99
N GLY A 105 18.78 -2.86 -10.85
CA GLY A 105 20.05 -3.55 -10.53
C GLY A 105 21.22 -2.63 -10.20
N LYS A 106 21.02 -1.29 -10.21
CA LYS A 106 22.06 -0.28 -9.96
C LYS A 106 21.97 0.35 -8.56
N ASN A 107 21.47 -0.38 -7.57
CA ASN A 107 21.29 0.06 -6.16
C ASN A 107 20.45 1.34 -5.96
N GLN A 108 19.65 1.75 -6.95
CA GLN A 108 18.85 2.98 -6.88
C GLN A 108 17.72 2.90 -5.83
N SER A 109 17.15 1.72 -5.60
CA SER A 109 16.17 1.50 -4.52
C SER A 109 16.78 1.72 -3.13
N SER A 110 18.01 1.26 -2.91
CA SER A 110 18.73 1.49 -1.65
C SER A 110 19.03 2.97 -1.46
N ARG A 111 19.39 3.69 -2.53
CA ARG A 111 19.56 5.15 -2.48
C ARG A 111 18.26 5.86 -2.09
N LEU A 112 17.11 5.48 -2.67
CA LEU A 112 15.80 6.02 -2.27
C LEU A 112 15.48 5.75 -0.78
N LEU A 113 15.76 4.54 -0.28
CA LEU A 113 15.48 4.15 1.11
C LEU A 113 16.41 4.85 2.12
N LEU A 114 17.65 5.10 1.74
CA LEU A 114 18.57 5.92 2.54
C LEU A 114 18.05 7.35 2.71
N GLU A 115 17.59 7.96 1.62
CA GLU A 115 17.02 9.31 1.64
C GLU A 115 15.67 9.34 2.39
N ALA A 116 14.87 8.27 2.31
CA ALA A 116 13.66 8.10 3.13
C ALA A 116 13.98 8.07 4.62
N THR A 117 15.06 7.39 5.01
CA THR A 117 15.53 7.34 6.39
C THR A 117 15.93 8.75 6.89
N LYS A 118 16.71 9.48 6.09
CA LYS A 118 17.11 10.86 6.43
C LYS A 118 15.91 11.78 6.55
N LEU A 119 14.98 11.71 5.59
CA LEU A 119 13.74 12.50 5.64
C LEU A 119 12.93 12.17 6.89
N GLY A 120 12.74 10.89 7.21
CA GLY A 120 12.01 10.49 8.40
C GLY A 120 12.64 10.98 9.71
N GLN A 121 13.98 11.00 9.79
CA GLN A 121 14.69 11.57 10.94
C GLN A 121 14.47 13.09 11.05
N ASN A 122 14.55 13.80 9.93
CA ASN A 122 14.31 15.24 9.85
C ASN A 122 12.87 15.62 10.22
N LEU A 123 11.90 14.80 9.81
CA LEU A 123 10.49 14.92 10.17
C LEU A 123 10.19 14.41 11.59
N HIS A 124 11.20 13.96 12.34
CA HIS A 124 11.05 13.43 13.68
C HIS A 124 10.04 12.26 13.79
N LEU A 125 9.94 11.44 12.73
CA LEU A 125 9.12 10.24 12.73
C LEU A 125 9.70 9.21 13.70
N HIS A 126 8.83 8.37 14.26
CA HIS A 126 9.26 7.29 15.15
C HIS A 126 9.77 6.08 14.36
N ALA A 127 9.14 5.80 13.23
CA ALA A 127 9.51 4.68 12.36
C ALA A 127 9.09 4.93 10.91
N LEU A 128 9.72 4.18 10.00
CA LEU A 128 9.23 3.93 8.65
C LEU A 128 8.58 2.55 8.60
N VAL A 129 7.43 2.43 7.95
CA VAL A 129 6.64 1.20 7.87
C VAL A 129 6.33 0.92 6.41
N LEU A 130 6.44 -0.34 5.97
CA LEU A 130 6.08 -0.75 4.62
C LEU A 130 5.48 -2.16 4.60
N TRP A 131 4.79 -2.48 3.51
CA TRP A 131 4.32 -3.83 3.22
C TRP A 131 4.94 -4.33 1.93
N THR A 132 5.42 -5.57 1.94
CA THR A 132 6.15 -6.14 0.80
C THR A 132 5.99 -7.64 0.69
N GLN A 133 6.04 -8.15 -0.53
CA GLN A 133 6.22 -9.58 -0.82
C GLN A 133 7.70 -9.95 -1.04
N LYS A 134 8.60 -8.97 -0.93
CA LYS A 134 10.05 -9.12 -1.14
C LYS A 134 10.83 -8.56 0.04
N PRO A 135 10.75 -9.17 1.24
CA PRO A 135 11.38 -8.64 2.45
C PRO A 135 12.91 -8.50 2.32
N ASN A 136 13.56 -9.40 1.58
CA ASN A 136 15.02 -9.40 1.39
C ASN A 136 15.57 -8.09 0.78
N VAL A 137 14.75 -7.32 0.06
CA VAL A 137 15.16 -6.01 -0.48
C VAL A 137 15.37 -4.98 0.63
N TYR A 138 14.66 -5.12 1.75
CA TYR A 138 14.59 -4.10 2.81
C TYR A 138 15.39 -4.47 4.06
N ILE A 139 15.69 -5.76 4.28
CA ILE A 139 16.52 -6.23 5.42
C ILE A 139 17.88 -5.53 5.43
N GLY A 140 18.53 -5.38 4.28
CA GLY A 140 19.81 -4.66 4.16
C GLY A 140 19.71 -3.15 4.40
N GLN A 141 18.52 -2.62 4.69
CA GLN A 141 18.24 -1.22 5.03
C GLN A 141 17.67 -1.11 6.46
N ASP A 142 17.97 -2.07 7.33
CA ASP A 142 17.55 -2.19 8.74
C ASP A 142 16.03 -2.25 8.96
N PHE A 143 15.26 -2.65 7.96
CA PHE A 143 13.86 -3.01 8.16
C PHE A 143 13.77 -4.41 8.77
N VAL A 144 12.94 -4.57 9.79
CA VAL A 144 12.62 -5.86 10.42
C VAL A 144 11.17 -6.22 10.18
N ILE A 145 10.86 -7.51 10.03
CA ILE A 145 9.48 -7.98 9.92
C ILE A 145 8.81 -7.88 11.29
N ASP A 146 7.61 -7.31 11.33
CA ASP A 146 6.81 -7.19 12.56
C ASP A 146 5.33 -7.59 12.39
N GLY A 147 4.94 -8.07 11.21
CA GLY A 147 3.59 -8.56 10.94
C GLY A 147 3.47 -9.27 9.60
N GLN A 148 2.40 -10.05 9.46
CA GLN A 148 2.08 -10.82 8.25
C GLN A 148 0.60 -10.65 7.90
N ASP A 149 0.34 -10.29 6.64
CA ASP A 149 -0.98 -10.36 6.05
C ASP A 149 -1.20 -11.74 5.44
N PHE A 150 -2.44 -12.18 5.42
CA PHE A 150 -2.90 -13.36 4.71
C PHE A 150 -3.90 -12.97 3.63
N PHE A 151 -3.83 -13.67 2.51
CA PHE A 151 -4.80 -13.55 1.44
C PHE A 151 -5.30 -14.94 1.08
N GLY A 152 -6.58 -15.05 0.74
CA GLY A 152 -7.15 -16.35 0.46
C GLY A 152 -8.58 -16.32 -0.01
N CYS A 153 -9.18 -17.50 -0.06
CA CYS A 153 -10.56 -17.70 -0.48
C CYS A 153 -11.39 -18.22 0.69
N ALA A 154 -12.55 -17.62 0.88
CA ALA A 154 -13.61 -18.18 1.70
C ALA A 154 -14.66 -18.84 0.79
N LEU A 155 -15.05 -20.06 1.14
CA LEU A 155 -16.07 -20.83 0.47
C LEU A 155 -17.15 -21.21 1.48
N ARG A 156 -18.39 -20.82 1.21
CA ARG A 156 -19.54 -21.17 2.03
C ARG A 156 -19.72 -22.69 2.03
N GLY A 157 -19.93 -23.25 3.23
CA GLY A 157 -20.28 -24.65 3.42
C GLY A 157 -21.76 -24.89 3.11
N LYS A 158 -22.52 -25.38 4.09
CA LYS A 158 -23.97 -25.51 3.95
C LYS A 158 -24.61 -24.13 3.91
N LYS A 159 -25.51 -23.92 2.93
CA LYS A 159 -26.25 -22.67 2.79
C LYS A 159 -27.23 -22.53 3.96
N SER A 160 -26.89 -21.68 4.93
CA SER A 160 -27.89 -21.19 5.88
C SER A 160 -28.63 -20.01 5.22
N ILE A 161 -29.95 -19.93 5.44
CA ILE A 161 -30.78 -18.87 4.89
C ILE A 161 -30.83 -17.76 5.94
N ILE A 162 -29.77 -16.94 5.99
CA ILE A 162 -29.83 -15.67 6.70
C ILE A 162 -30.45 -14.66 5.74
N THR A 163 -31.55 -14.04 6.18
CA THR A 163 -32.15 -12.90 5.48
C THR A 163 -32.09 -11.70 6.41
N MET A 164 -31.43 -10.64 5.98
CA MET A 164 -31.38 -9.38 6.71
C MET A 164 -31.45 -8.21 5.74
N ALA A 165 -31.95 -7.08 6.23
CA ALA A 165 -31.89 -5.82 5.49
C ALA A 165 -30.49 -5.21 5.62
N PHE A 166 -29.92 -4.79 4.51
CA PHE A 166 -28.67 -4.04 4.46
C PHE A 166 -28.74 -2.95 3.39
N THR A 167 -27.87 -1.96 3.52
CA THR A 167 -27.65 -0.92 2.51
C THR A 167 -26.36 -1.22 1.74
N SER A 168 -26.27 -0.74 0.50
CA SER A 168 -25.06 -0.87 -0.32
C SER A 168 -24.81 0.44 -1.06
N GLU A 169 -23.60 0.97 -0.90
CA GLU A 169 -23.13 2.21 -1.51
C GLU A 169 -21.80 1.97 -2.22
N GLY A 170 -21.48 2.77 -3.24
CA GLY A 170 -20.21 2.66 -3.97
C GLY A 170 -19.01 3.03 -3.10
N TRP A 171 -17.88 2.35 -3.34
CA TRP A 171 -16.61 2.61 -2.66
C TRP A 171 -15.45 2.73 -3.68
N PRO A 172 -14.53 3.70 -3.51
CA PRO A 172 -14.64 4.85 -2.61
C PRO A 172 -15.86 5.72 -2.98
N ASP A 173 -16.40 6.46 -2.02
CA ASP A 173 -17.54 7.34 -2.26
C ASP A 173 -17.19 8.39 -3.32
N SER A 174 -18.16 8.77 -4.16
CA SER A 174 -17.93 9.80 -5.19
C SER A 174 -17.51 11.16 -4.62
N THR A 175 -17.74 11.37 -3.32
CA THR A 175 -17.27 12.53 -2.57
C THR A 175 -15.80 12.43 -2.15
N GLY A 176 -15.20 11.24 -2.07
CA GLY A 176 -13.76 11.01 -1.82
C GLY A 176 -13.20 11.56 -0.51
N ILE A 177 -14.05 12.19 0.33
CA ILE A 177 -13.63 13.08 1.41
C ILE A 177 -13.55 12.36 2.75
N GLN A 178 -14.39 11.33 3.01
CA GLN A 178 -14.55 10.87 4.40
C GLN A 178 -13.42 10.00 4.94
N ASN A 179 -12.71 9.23 4.10
CA ASN A 179 -11.74 8.25 4.62
C ASN A 179 -10.34 8.31 3.99
N GLN A 180 -10.13 9.04 2.88
CA GLN A 180 -8.88 9.01 2.10
C GLN A 180 -8.35 7.60 1.76
N GLN A 181 -9.20 6.58 1.86
CA GLN A 181 -8.87 5.19 1.58
C GLN A 181 -9.15 4.90 0.10
N GLY A 182 -8.17 4.34 -0.59
CA GLY A 182 -8.25 4.05 -2.02
C GLY A 182 -8.72 2.65 -2.38
N LEU A 183 -8.57 2.34 -3.67
CA LEU A 183 -8.76 1.01 -4.22
C LEU A 183 -7.45 0.21 -4.22
N PRO A 184 -7.46 -1.05 -3.79
CA PRO A 184 -6.31 -1.94 -3.96
C PRO A 184 -5.86 -2.05 -5.42
N PRO A 185 -4.58 -2.35 -5.71
CA PRO A 185 -4.07 -2.35 -7.09
C PRO A 185 -4.73 -3.36 -8.05
N PHE A 186 -5.44 -4.35 -7.52
CA PHE A 186 -6.12 -5.38 -8.30
C PHE A 186 -7.62 -5.08 -8.53
N SER A 187 -8.17 -4.05 -7.90
CA SER A 187 -9.59 -3.75 -7.97
C SER A 187 -9.92 -2.62 -8.92
N ILE A 188 -11.12 -2.67 -9.49
CA ILE A 188 -11.69 -1.64 -10.37
C ILE A 188 -12.79 -0.81 -9.70
N GLY A 189 -13.25 -1.25 -8.53
CA GLY A 189 -14.29 -0.59 -7.75
C GLY A 189 -14.53 -1.35 -6.46
N GLY A 190 -15.49 -0.88 -5.68
CA GLY A 190 -15.90 -1.54 -4.45
C GLY A 190 -17.25 -1.07 -3.97
N ARG A 191 -17.69 -1.66 -2.87
CA ARG A 191 -18.94 -1.34 -2.19
C ARG A 191 -18.75 -1.33 -0.68
N LEU A 192 -19.36 -0.34 -0.03
CA LEU A 192 -19.63 -0.37 1.41
C LEU A 192 -21.01 -1.00 1.60
N ILE A 193 -21.06 -2.09 2.36
CA ILE A 193 -22.30 -2.78 2.71
C ILE A 193 -22.49 -2.64 4.21
N SER A 194 -23.65 -2.16 4.65
CA SER A 194 -23.87 -1.80 6.05
C SER A 194 -25.23 -2.25 6.59
N THR A 195 -25.24 -2.66 7.85
CA THR A 195 -26.40 -2.81 8.73
C THR A 195 -26.28 -1.83 9.90
N GLU A 196 -27.19 -1.92 10.88
CA GLU A 196 -27.08 -1.18 12.14
C GLU A 196 -25.87 -1.62 12.99
N HIS A 197 -25.43 -2.88 12.85
CA HIS A 197 -24.44 -3.48 13.76
C HIS A 197 -23.10 -3.81 13.09
N ALA A 198 -23.06 -3.89 11.76
CA ALA A 198 -21.86 -4.23 11.02
C ALA A 198 -21.72 -3.43 9.73
N LYS A 199 -20.48 -3.21 9.33
CA LYS A 199 -20.11 -2.64 8.04
C LYS A 199 -19.01 -3.48 7.42
N VAL A 200 -19.08 -3.72 6.12
CA VAL A 200 -18.02 -4.38 5.36
C VAL A 200 -17.71 -3.60 4.10
N VAL A 201 -16.43 -3.53 3.74
CA VAL A 201 -15.99 -3.02 2.44
C VAL A 201 -15.53 -4.20 1.61
N ILE A 202 -16.15 -4.34 0.45
CA ILE A 202 -15.72 -5.26 -0.59
C ILE A 202 -15.16 -4.51 -1.78
N VAL A 203 -14.23 -5.15 -2.49
CA VAL A 203 -13.69 -4.65 -3.75
C VAL A 203 -13.86 -5.68 -4.85
N GLU A 204 -13.97 -5.20 -6.08
CA GLU A 204 -14.28 -6.00 -7.25
C GLU A 204 -13.10 -6.01 -8.21
N SER A 205 -12.75 -7.20 -8.72
CA SER A 205 -11.75 -7.35 -9.78
C SER A 205 -12.41 -7.21 -11.17
N LEU A 206 -11.58 -7.12 -12.21
CA LEU A 206 -12.03 -7.15 -13.61
C LEU A 206 -12.82 -8.42 -13.96
N ASP A 207 -12.50 -9.54 -13.30
CA ASP A 207 -13.13 -10.84 -13.54
C ASP A 207 -14.47 -11.00 -12.79
N GLY A 208 -14.89 -9.97 -12.04
CA GLY A 208 -16.11 -9.99 -11.23
C GLY A 208 -15.94 -10.68 -9.86
N ASP A 209 -14.72 -11.09 -9.50
CA ASP A 209 -14.44 -11.64 -8.18
C ASP A 209 -14.55 -10.55 -7.11
N VAL A 210 -15.15 -10.91 -5.98
CA VAL A 210 -15.35 -10.03 -4.83
C VAL A 210 -14.35 -10.37 -3.74
N THR A 211 -13.67 -9.35 -3.20
CA THR A 211 -12.75 -9.50 -2.05
C THR A 211 -13.20 -8.63 -0.88
N LEU A 212 -13.37 -9.24 0.30
CA LEU A 212 -13.56 -8.53 1.56
C LEU A 212 -12.23 -7.96 2.05
N VAL A 213 -12.19 -6.65 2.30
CA VAL A 213 -10.94 -5.92 2.60
C VAL A 213 -10.99 -5.07 3.86
N LYS A 214 -12.18 -4.82 4.43
CA LYS A 214 -12.37 -4.12 5.71
C LYS A 214 -13.71 -4.50 6.33
N TRP A 215 -13.78 -4.53 7.66
CA TRP A 215 -15.01 -4.76 8.40
C TRP A 215 -14.99 -4.05 9.75
N ILE A 216 -16.17 -3.63 10.21
CA ILE A 216 -16.40 -2.99 11.50
C ILE A 216 -17.65 -3.64 12.11
N GLY A 217 -17.62 -3.95 13.40
CA GLY A 217 -18.72 -4.59 14.12
C GLY A 217 -18.25 -5.79 14.94
N ARG A 218 -19.17 -6.45 15.66
CA ARG A 218 -18.86 -7.73 16.30
C ARG A 218 -18.66 -8.79 15.23
N LYS A 219 -17.83 -9.80 15.51
CA LYS A 219 -17.44 -10.79 14.50
C LYS A 219 -18.66 -11.60 14.02
N GLU A 220 -19.59 -11.83 14.93
CA GLU A 220 -20.87 -12.49 14.65
C GLU A 220 -21.72 -11.66 13.69
N ASP A 221 -21.90 -10.36 13.97
CA ASP A 221 -22.68 -9.44 13.11
C ASP A 221 -22.04 -9.28 11.73
N VAL A 222 -20.71 -9.22 11.67
CA VAL A 222 -19.95 -9.16 10.42
C VAL A 222 -20.12 -10.46 9.64
N ALA A 223 -20.04 -11.61 10.30
CA ALA A 223 -20.22 -12.90 9.64
C ALA A 223 -21.66 -13.10 9.14
N ASP A 224 -22.68 -12.66 9.89
CA ASP A 224 -24.07 -12.65 9.44
C ASP A 224 -24.24 -11.79 8.18
N LEU A 225 -23.63 -10.59 8.17
CA LEU A 225 -23.69 -9.68 7.02
C LEU A 225 -22.97 -10.27 5.79
N VAL A 226 -21.78 -10.84 5.98
CA VAL A 226 -21.03 -11.50 4.91
C VAL A 226 -21.82 -12.68 4.35
N GLU A 227 -22.43 -13.49 5.20
CA GLU A 227 -23.25 -14.63 4.80
C GLU A 227 -24.53 -14.18 4.07
N CYS A 228 -25.13 -13.06 4.42
CA CYS A 228 -26.29 -12.55 3.71
C CYS A 228 -25.94 -11.88 2.37
N ALA A 229 -24.83 -11.13 2.32
CA ALA A 229 -24.56 -10.19 1.22
C ALA A 229 -23.57 -10.70 0.17
N LEU A 230 -22.64 -11.59 0.53
CA LEU A 230 -21.57 -12.03 -0.37
C LEU A 230 -21.92 -13.35 -1.10
N PRO A 231 -21.37 -13.56 -2.31
CA PRO A 231 -21.51 -14.83 -3.02
C PRO A 231 -20.95 -16.01 -2.23
N ASP A 232 -21.23 -17.25 -2.70
CA ASP A 232 -20.76 -18.47 -2.02
C ASP A 232 -19.23 -18.58 -1.97
N LYS A 233 -18.53 -17.97 -2.93
CA LYS A 233 -17.08 -17.91 -3.00
C LYS A 233 -16.64 -16.45 -3.09
N TRP A 234 -15.71 -16.04 -2.23
CA TRP A 234 -15.16 -14.68 -2.21
C TRP A 234 -13.72 -14.69 -1.68
N GLY A 235 -12.94 -13.69 -2.06
CA GLY A 235 -11.58 -13.49 -1.58
C GLY A 235 -11.53 -12.71 -0.27
N VAL A 236 -10.50 -12.89 0.54
CA VAL A 236 -10.32 -12.12 1.78
C VAL A 236 -8.88 -11.69 1.96
N ASN A 237 -8.68 -10.46 2.42
CA ASN A 237 -7.39 -10.00 2.95
C ASN A 237 -7.52 -9.78 4.45
N ILE A 238 -6.68 -10.43 5.25
CA ILE A 238 -6.80 -10.42 6.70
C ILE A 238 -5.44 -10.45 7.39
N SER A 239 -5.32 -9.76 8.52
CA SER A 239 -4.12 -9.83 9.36
C SER A 239 -4.04 -11.15 10.11
N GLU A 240 -2.81 -11.52 10.49
CA GLU A 240 -2.58 -12.67 11.37
C GLU A 240 -3.43 -12.60 12.64
N GLY A 241 -4.12 -13.70 12.97
CA GLY A 241 -4.89 -13.83 14.22
C GLY A 241 -6.22 -13.08 14.28
N ASP A 242 -6.74 -12.51 13.19
CA ASP A 242 -8.05 -11.85 13.24
C ASP A 242 -9.19 -12.85 13.52
N ALA A 243 -9.98 -12.54 14.55
CA ALA A 243 -11.04 -13.39 15.05
C ALA A 243 -12.21 -13.63 14.07
N LEU A 244 -12.32 -12.88 12.97
CA LEU A 244 -13.33 -13.13 11.94
C LEU A 244 -13.15 -14.50 11.28
N VAL A 245 -11.90 -14.96 11.12
CA VAL A 245 -11.61 -16.27 10.53
C VAL A 245 -12.18 -17.40 11.39
N GLU A 246 -12.00 -17.31 12.70
CA GLU A 246 -12.56 -18.30 13.62
C GLU A 246 -14.08 -18.29 13.62
N GLU A 247 -14.69 -17.10 13.56
CA GLU A 247 -16.15 -16.99 13.49
C GLU A 247 -16.74 -17.56 12.19
N LEU A 248 -16.12 -17.26 11.04
CA LEU A 248 -16.51 -17.84 9.76
C LEU A 248 -16.33 -19.37 9.72
N ARG A 249 -15.26 -19.90 10.34
CA ARG A 249 -15.05 -21.36 10.48
C ARG A 249 -16.13 -22.03 11.32
N LYS A 250 -16.57 -21.43 12.43
CA LYS A 250 -17.71 -21.94 13.23
C LYS A 250 -18.98 -22.04 12.39
N ARG A 251 -19.17 -21.12 11.44
CA ARG A 251 -20.26 -21.08 10.47
C ARG A 251 -20.03 -21.96 9.24
N GLN A 252 -19.09 -22.90 9.31
CA GLN A 252 -18.79 -23.89 8.28
C GLN A 252 -18.25 -23.31 6.97
N PHE A 253 -17.73 -22.07 6.97
CA PHE A 253 -16.94 -21.60 5.84
C PHE A 253 -15.61 -22.36 5.79
N LYS A 254 -15.23 -22.82 4.60
CA LYS A 254 -13.87 -23.28 4.32
C LYS A 254 -13.05 -22.06 3.95
N ILE A 255 -12.03 -21.76 4.73
CA ILE A 255 -11.15 -20.60 4.51
C ILE A 255 -9.75 -21.12 4.28
N ASP A 256 -9.26 -20.92 3.06
CA ASP A 256 -7.91 -21.27 2.66
C ASP A 256 -7.09 -19.97 2.55
N LEU A 257 -6.17 -19.78 3.49
CA LEU A 257 -5.36 -18.57 3.62
C LEU A 257 -3.90 -18.91 3.31
N MET A 258 -3.26 -18.06 2.51
CA MET A 258 -1.83 -18.13 2.22
C MET A 258 -1.14 -16.87 2.70
N PRO A 259 0.13 -16.96 3.15
CA PRO A 259 0.93 -15.77 3.44
C PRO A 259 0.96 -14.82 2.25
N ALA A 260 0.69 -13.54 2.51
CA ALA A 260 0.67 -12.47 1.51
C ALA A 260 1.84 -11.50 1.76
N ALA A 261 1.55 -10.22 1.98
CA ALA A 261 2.58 -9.22 2.27
C ALA A 261 3.01 -9.29 3.74
N VAL A 262 4.31 -9.13 4.00
CA VAL A 262 4.82 -8.87 5.36
C VAL A 262 4.86 -7.38 5.62
N ARG A 263 4.53 -6.98 6.84
CA ARG A 263 4.80 -5.63 7.36
C ARG A 263 6.24 -5.59 7.85
N MET A 264 6.96 -4.54 7.46
CA MET A 264 8.31 -4.30 7.93
C MET A 264 8.45 -2.89 8.49
N VAL A 265 9.25 -2.76 9.55
CA VAL A 265 9.45 -1.53 10.30
C VAL A 265 10.94 -1.22 10.41
N LYS A 266 11.30 0.05 10.16
CA LYS A 266 12.61 0.62 10.50
C LYS A 266 12.41 1.68 11.59
N ASN A 267 12.90 1.42 12.78
CA ASN A 267 12.86 2.38 13.88
C ASN A 267 13.83 3.54 13.63
N LEU A 268 13.36 4.78 13.82
CA LEU A 268 14.14 6.00 13.63
C LEU A 268 14.48 6.72 14.94
N LYS A 269 13.70 6.45 16.00
CA LYS A 269 13.88 7.04 17.34
C LYS A 269 14.08 5.99 18.42
N LYS A 270 14.64 6.42 19.55
CA LYS A 270 14.65 5.65 20.81
C LYS A 270 13.68 6.29 21.83
N PRO A 271 12.92 5.50 22.60
CA PRO A 271 12.83 4.04 22.54
C PRO A 271 12.17 3.58 21.22
N SER A 272 12.61 2.43 20.71
CA SER A 272 12.01 1.83 19.52
C SER A 272 10.53 1.58 19.75
N ILE A 273 9.72 1.71 18.70
CA ILE A 273 8.35 1.21 18.75
C ILE A 273 8.44 -0.32 18.75
N THR A 274 8.01 -0.92 19.86
CA THR A 274 8.02 -2.38 20.06
C THR A 274 6.73 -3.03 19.54
N LEU A 275 5.63 -2.29 19.48
CA LEU A 275 4.37 -2.78 18.94
C LEU A 275 3.61 -1.62 18.27
N LEU A 276 3.51 -1.68 16.95
CA LEU A 276 2.53 -0.88 16.21
C LEU A 276 1.20 -1.59 16.24
N ASN A 277 0.13 -0.87 16.60
CA ASN A 277 -1.24 -1.34 16.43
C ASN A 277 -1.46 -1.88 15.01
N THR A 278 -2.43 -2.77 14.85
CA THR A 278 -2.84 -3.25 13.54
C THR A 278 -3.26 -2.05 12.68
N ILE A 279 -2.64 -1.93 11.50
CA ILE A 279 -2.99 -0.94 10.49
C ILE A 279 -3.80 -1.69 9.44
N GLU A 280 -5.02 -1.23 9.16
CA GLU A 280 -5.89 -1.97 8.27
C GLU A 280 -5.39 -1.93 6.82
N PHE A 281 -5.78 -2.94 6.06
CA PHE A 281 -5.39 -3.10 4.66
C PHE A 281 -5.76 -1.90 3.78
N LEU A 282 -6.86 -1.20 4.06
CA LEU A 282 -7.26 -0.02 3.30
C LEU A 282 -6.62 1.29 3.79
N ASP A 283 -6.05 1.34 5.01
CA ASP A 283 -5.38 2.54 5.51
C ASP A 283 -4.03 2.80 4.84
N ARG A 284 -3.45 1.75 4.25
CA ARG A 284 -2.21 1.81 3.46
C ARG A 284 -2.43 2.13 1.98
N VAL A 285 -3.68 2.17 1.52
CA VAL A 285 -4.08 2.38 0.13
C VAL A 285 -4.72 3.75 -0.01
#